data_AF-A0A6C0P6B8-F1
#
_entry.id   AF-A0A6C0P6B8-F1
#
_cell.length_a   1.000
_cell.length_b   1.000
_cell.length_c   1.000
_cell.angle_alpha   90.00
_cell.angle_beta   90.00
_cell.angle_gamma   90.00
#
_symmetry.space_group_name_H-M   'P 1'
#
loop_
_entity.id
_entity.type
_entity.pdbx_description
1 polymer ?
#
loop_
_entity_poly.entity_id
_entity_poly.type
_entity_poly.pdbx_seq_one_letter_code
_entity_poly.pdbx_strand_id
1 'polypeptide(L)'
;MQQPIAILDSGVGGLTVVKEIMRQLPREKIIYFGDTARTPYGPRPAEEVTRFTRQIVDYLIQFRPKMIVIACNTATAVALEDIRSRVAIPVVGVIHPGARAANGRTLTGNVGVIGTEGTIRSGAYEHALKQLSPSINVISLACPRFVPLVEQGNFRSQETQEVVETSLHPLKAHHIDTLILGCTHYPFLSDTIASVMGREVMLISSADETAREISTILHDRNRLTREGELPVHQFFCSGDSRMFRMIAQQWLGEQIELTPVVWQVPKIG
;
A
#
# COMPACT_ATOMS: atom_id res chain seq x y z
N MET A 1 0.19 17.47 22.17
CA MET A 1 1.03 16.71 21.21
C MET A 1 0.14 16.22 20.08
N GLN A 2 0.57 16.42 18.83
CA GLN A 2 -0.16 15.97 17.65
C GLN A 2 -0.20 14.43 17.59
N GLN A 3 -1.40 13.84 17.56
CA GLN A 3 -1.55 12.40 17.41
C GLN A 3 -1.18 11.96 15.99
N PRO A 4 -0.32 10.93 15.83
CA PRO A 4 0.18 10.51 14.53
C PRO A 4 -0.81 9.62 13.78
N ILE A 5 -0.61 9.50 12.47
CA ILE A 5 -1.13 8.41 11.65
C ILE A 5 -0.11 7.26 11.76
N ALA A 6 -0.54 6.13 12.28
CA ALA A 6 0.27 4.92 12.35
C ALA A 6 0.11 4.12 11.06
N ILE A 7 1.20 3.77 10.40
CA ILE A 7 1.22 3.06 9.12
C ILE A 7 2.03 1.79 9.30
N LEU A 8 1.51 0.66 8.81
CA LEU A 8 2.22 -0.62 8.83
C LEU A 8 2.28 -1.27 7.46
N ASP A 9 3.41 -1.93 7.19
CA ASP A 9 3.65 -2.70 5.97
C ASP A 9 4.52 -3.93 6.25
N SER A 10 4.56 -4.87 5.32
CA SER A 10 5.45 -6.03 5.40
C SER A 10 6.93 -5.68 5.27
N GLY A 11 7.29 -4.49 4.77
CA GLY A 11 8.68 -4.11 4.59
C GLY A 11 8.87 -2.66 4.17
N VAL A 12 9.59 -2.44 3.07
CA VAL A 12 9.86 -1.11 2.50
C VAL A 12 8.80 -0.66 1.48
N GLY A 13 8.03 -1.59 0.93
CA GLY A 13 6.98 -1.31 -0.06
C GLY A 13 6.03 -0.20 0.36
N GLY A 14 5.56 -0.25 1.62
CA GLY A 14 4.59 0.69 2.19
C GLY A 14 5.04 2.15 2.19
N LEU A 15 6.32 2.42 1.94
CA LEU A 15 6.83 3.77 1.73
C LEU A 15 6.18 4.50 0.55
N THR A 16 5.61 3.79 -0.43
CA THR A 16 4.81 4.41 -1.50
C THR A 16 3.55 5.07 -0.93
N VAL A 17 2.88 4.43 0.03
CA VAL A 17 1.73 5.01 0.74
C VAL A 17 2.16 6.17 1.63
N VAL A 18 3.29 6.03 2.33
CA VAL A 18 3.88 7.10 3.14
C VAL A 18 4.15 8.34 2.30
N LYS A 19 4.78 8.16 1.13
CA LYS A 19 5.11 9.26 0.20
C LYS A 19 3.87 10.03 -0.23
N GLU A 20 2.79 9.33 -0.56
CA GLU A 20 1.53 9.98 -0.94
C GLU A 20 0.85 10.71 0.23
N ILE A 21 0.95 10.17 1.44
CA ILE A 21 0.47 10.88 2.64
C ILE A 21 1.30 12.13 2.91
N MET A 22 2.64 12.06 2.82
CA MET A 22 3.49 13.25 2.99
C MET A 22 3.17 14.33 1.94
N ARG A 23 2.92 13.92 0.70
CA ARG A 23 2.56 14.83 -0.40
C ARG A 23 1.20 15.48 -0.23
N GLN A 24 0.18 14.71 0.14
CA GLN A 24 -1.23 15.17 0.19
C GLN A 24 -1.63 15.73 1.56
N LEU A 25 -0.96 15.30 2.63
CA LEU A 25 -1.22 15.65 4.01
C LEU A 25 0.08 16.09 4.72
N PRO A 26 0.77 17.13 4.24
CA PRO A 26 2.14 17.49 4.68
C PRO A 26 2.25 17.90 6.15
N ARG A 27 1.13 18.25 6.80
CA ARG A 27 1.10 18.58 8.22
C ARG A 27 0.92 17.37 9.12
N GLU A 28 0.65 16.18 8.58
CA GLU A 28 0.35 15.01 9.37
C GLU A 28 1.61 14.29 9.86
N LYS A 29 1.68 14.04 11.18
CA LYS A 29 2.76 13.23 11.73
C LYS A 29 2.54 11.76 11.37
N ILE A 30 3.60 11.11 10.89
CA ILE A 30 3.59 9.69 10.51
C ILE A 30 4.44 8.89 11.48
N ILE A 31 3.92 7.74 11.88
CA ILE A 31 4.70 6.66 12.48
C ILE A 31 4.59 5.46 11.54
N TYR A 32 5.71 5.02 10.98
CA TYR A 32 5.76 3.91 10.04
C TYR A 32 6.46 2.70 10.65
N PHE A 33 5.88 1.51 10.49
CA PHE A 33 6.52 0.25 10.82
C PHE A 33 6.59 -0.68 9.61
N GLY A 34 7.82 -1.02 9.18
CA GLY A 34 8.07 -2.01 8.13
C GLY A 34 8.59 -3.32 8.69
N ASP A 35 7.88 -4.42 8.49
CA ASP A 35 8.25 -5.74 9.03
C ASP A 35 9.33 -6.49 8.22
N THR A 36 10.42 -5.78 7.90
CA THR A 36 11.48 -6.24 6.99
C THR A 36 12.16 -7.56 7.39
N ALA A 37 12.12 -7.98 8.67
CA ALA A 37 12.65 -9.28 9.08
C ALA A 37 11.80 -10.47 8.62
N ARG A 38 10.52 -10.24 8.27
CA ARG A 38 9.55 -11.30 7.92
C ARG A 38 8.94 -11.10 6.52
N THR A 39 9.37 -10.08 5.78
CA THR A 39 9.05 -9.91 4.35
C THR A 39 9.55 -11.13 3.55
N PRO A 40 8.90 -11.52 2.44
CA PRO A 40 7.62 -11.02 1.92
C PRO A 40 6.41 -11.68 2.60
N TYR A 41 5.30 -10.92 2.71
CA TYR A 41 4.01 -11.48 3.16
C TYR A 41 3.24 -12.20 2.06
N GLY A 42 3.46 -11.83 0.79
CA GLY A 42 2.72 -12.33 -0.37
C GLY A 42 2.49 -13.85 -0.43
N PRO A 43 3.52 -14.69 -0.24
CA PRO A 43 3.37 -16.15 -0.32
C PRO A 43 2.90 -16.79 1.01
N ARG A 44 2.81 -16.03 2.11
CA ARG A 44 2.56 -16.58 3.45
C ARG A 44 1.09 -16.98 3.67
N PRO A 45 0.81 -17.90 4.61
CA PRO A 45 -0.55 -18.21 5.05
C PRO A 45 -1.25 -17.00 5.68
N ALA A 46 -2.57 -16.90 5.50
CA ALA A 46 -3.37 -15.79 6.01
C ALA A 46 -3.27 -15.65 7.54
N GLU A 47 -3.32 -16.76 8.27
CA GLU A 47 -3.20 -16.77 9.74
C GLU A 47 -1.87 -16.20 10.22
N GLU A 48 -0.78 -16.51 9.50
CA GLU A 48 0.55 -16.00 9.82
C GLU A 48 0.61 -14.47 9.59
N VAL A 49 0.10 -14.00 8.45
CA VAL A 49 0.04 -12.57 8.11
C VAL A 49 -0.83 -11.80 9.10
N THR A 50 -1.99 -12.34 9.50
CA THR A 50 -2.85 -11.72 10.52
C THR A 50 -2.15 -11.65 11.87
N ARG A 51 -1.46 -12.71 12.30
CA ARG A 51 -0.67 -12.71 13.53
C ARG A 51 0.42 -11.63 13.52
N PHE A 52 1.20 -11.52 12.44
CA PHE A 52 2.22 -10.48 12.33
C PHE A 52 1.62 -9.07 12.33
N THR A 53 0.51 -8.88 11.61
CA THR A 53 -0.21 -7.60 11.58
C THR A 53 -0.69 -7.19 12.97
N ARG A 54 -1.26 -8.12 13.75
CA ARG A 54 -1.66 -7.87 15.15
C ARG A 54 -0.49 -7.40 16.01
N GLN A 55 0.66 -8.07 15.92
CA GLN A 55 1.85 -7.70 16.70
C GLN A 55 2.33 -6.28 16.37
N ILE A 56 2.31 -5.89 15.09
CA ILE A 56 2.70 -4.55 14.67
C ILE A 56 1.68 -3.51 15.18
N VAL A 57 0.38 -3.82 15.13
CA VAL A 57 -0.67 -2.95 15.69
C VAL A 57 -0.51 -2.77 17.20
N ASP A 58 -0.23 -3.85 17.92
CA ASP A 58 -0.03 -3.83 19.38
C ASP A 58 1.18 -2.97 19.76
N TYR A 59 2.21 -2.93 18.91
CA TYR A 59 3.35 -2.01 19.04
C TYR A 59 2.96 -0.56 18.73
N LEU A 60 2.30 -0.32 17.58
CA LEU A 60 1.97 1.03 17.10
C LEU A 60 0.93 1.75 17.97
N ILE A 61 0.03 1.03 18.64
CA ILE A 61 -1.03 1.64 19.44
C ILE A 61 -0.48 2.39 20.67
N GLN A 62 0.71 2.02 21.14
CA GLN A 62 1.40 2.65 22.26
C GLN A 62 1.71 4.13 22.01
N PHE A 63 1.85 4.51 20.74
CA PHE A 63 2.06 5.89 20.31
C PHE A 63 0.77 6.72 20.23
N ARG A 64 -0.36 6.17 20.68
CA ARG A 64 -1.70 6.79 20.69
C ARG A 64 -2.09 7.42 19.35
N PRO A 65 -1.98 6.67 18.23
CA PRO A 65 -2.29 7.20 16.92
C PRO A 65 -3.76 7.59 16.79
N LYS A 66 -4.03 8.55 15.91
CA LYS A 66 -5.40 8.93 15.57
C LYS A 66 -6.05 8.00 14.55
N MET A 67 -5.25 7.27 13.79
CA MET A 67 -5.67 6.36 12.74
C MET A 67 -4.57 5.30 12.53
N ILE A 68 -4.98 4.09 12.15
CA ILE A 68 -4.08 3.05 11.64
C ILE A 68 -4.31 2.89 10.15
N VAL A 69 -3.22 2.77 9.39
CA VAL A 69 -3.21 2.50 7.95
C VAL A 69 -2.45 1.20 7.71
N ILE A 70 -3.12 0.22 7.12
CA ILE A 70 -2.50 -1.01 6.63
C ILE A 70 -2.07 -0.77 5.19
N ALA A 71 -0.81 -0.37 4.99
CA ALA A 71 -0.27 -0.05 3.67
C ALA A 71 -0.04 -1.31 2.82
N CYS A 72 0.24 -2.45 3.45
CA CYS A 72 0.42 -3.71 2.72
C CYS A 72 -0.92 -4.22 2.17
N ASN A 73 -0.99 -4.45 0.85
CA ASN A 73 -2.17 -5.05 0.22
C ASN A 73 -2.42 -6.46 0.76
N THR A 74 -1.37 -7.28 0.90
CA THR A 74 -1.48 -8.65 1.44
C THR A 74 -2.01 -8.64 2.88
N ALA A 75 -1.52 -7.75 3.73
CA ALA A 75 -2.02 -7.64 5.10
C ALA A 75 -3.47 -7.10 5.14
N THR A 76 -3.79 -6.11 4.30
CA THR A 76 -5.15 -5.58 4.20
C THR A 76 -6.14 -6.67 3.81
N ALA A 77 -5.77 -7.52 2.85
CA ALA A 77 -6.61 -8.59 2.34
C ALA A 77 -7.07 -9.60 3.41
N VAL A 78 -6.27 -9.83 4.46
CA VAL A 78 -6.52 -10.90 5.43
C VAL A 78 -6.73 -10.41 6.86
N ALA A 79 -6.28 -9.21 7.20
CA ALA A 79 -6.25 -8.73 8.59
C ALA A 79 -7.07 -7.45 8.82
N LEU A 80 -7.61 -6.79 7.78
CA LEU A 80 -8.28 -5.49 7.97
C LEU A 80 -9.44 -5.55 8.98
N GLU A 81 -10.37 -6.50 8.80
CA GLU A 81 -11.54 -6.61 9.68
C GLU A 81 -11.17 -7.09 11.09
N ASP A 82 -10.17 -7.97 11.19
CA ASP A 82 -9.61 -8.38 12.48
C ASP A 82 -9.08 -7.16 13.25
N ILE A 83 -8.24 -6.34 12.62
CA ILE A 83 -7.69 -5.15 13.25
C ILE A 83 -8.79 -4.14 13.60
N ARG A 84 -9.77 -3.91 12.71
CA ARG A 84 -10.93 -3.04 12.99
C ARG A 84 -11.70 -3.46 14.24
N SER A 85 -11.85 -4.77 14.47
CA SER A 85 -12.53 -5.28 15.67
C SER A 85 -11.73 -5.10 16.97
N ARG A 86 -10.40 -4.94 16.86
CA ARG A 86 -9.48 -4.86 18.01
C ARG A 86 -9.22 -3.44 18.51
N VAL A 87 -9.48 -2.41 17.71
CA VAL A 87 -9.12 -1.02 18.05
C VAL A 87 -10.28 -0.05 17.87
N ALA A 88 -10.37 0.97 18.74
CA ALA A 88 -11.44 1.97 18.68
C ALA A 88 -11.18 3.11 17.67
N ILE A 89 -9.94 3.23 17.18
CA ILE A 89 -9.56 4.25 16.20
C ILE A 89 -9.84 3.77 14.77
N PRO A 90 -10.08 4.68 13.81
CA PRO A 90 -10.30 4.27 12.42
C PRO A 90 -9.11 3.51 11.85
N VAL A 91 -9.40 2.43 11.14
CA VAL A 91 -8.44 1.58 10.43
C VAL A 91 -8.75 1.62 8.94
N VAL A 92 -7.78 2.08 8.16
CA VAL A 92 -7.84 2.18 6.70
C VAL A 92 -6.91 1.13 6.10
N GLY A 93 -7.40 0.38 5.14
CA GLY A 93 -6.58 -0.52 4.32
C GLY A 93 -6.55 -0.04 2.87
N VAL A 94 -5.54 -0.45 2.12
CA VAL A 94 -5.29 0.06 0.76
C VAL A 94 -6.23 -0.49 -0.33
N ILE A 95 -6.94 -1.60 -0.06
CA ILE A 95 -7.79 -2.28 -1.04
C ILE A 95 -9.06 -1.47 -1.37
N HIS A 96 -9.80 -1.02 -0.35
CA HIS A 96 -11.08 -0.34 -0.56
C HIS A 96 -10.95 1.01 -1.28
N PRO A 97 -9.95 1.86 -0.99
CA PRO A 97 -9.70 3.07 -1.77
C PRO A 97 -9.42 2.77 -3.25
N GLY A 98 -8.55 1.79 -3.53
CA GLY A 98 -8.26 1.36 -4.90
C GLY A 98 -9.50 0.82 -5.63
N ALA A 99 -10.32 0.03 -4.94
CA ALA A 99 -11.57 -0.51 -5.49
C ALA A 99 -12.59 0.60 -5.82
N ARG A 100 -12.78 1.58 -4.91
CA ARG A 100 -13.66 2.74 -5.17
C ARG A 100 -13.18 3.56 -6.35
N ALA A 101 -11.89 3.83 -6.43
CA ALA A 101 -11.32 4.60 -7.54
C ALA A 101 -11.49 3.88 -8.87
N ALA A 102 -11.25 2.57 -8.92
CA ALA A 102 -11.45 1.78 -10.12
C ALA A 102 -12.93 1.77 -10.56
N ASN A 103 -13.85 1.50 -9.63
CA ASN A 103 -15.29 1.52 -9.91
C ASN A 103 -15.78 2.87 -10.43
N GLY A 104 -15.24 3.98 -9.91
CA GLY A 104 -15.58 5.33 -10.36
C GLY A 104 -14.94 5.77 -11.67
N ARG A 105 -13.95 5.03 -12.20
CA ARG A 105 -13.16 5.41 -13.39
C ARG A 105 -13.32 4.47 -14.58
N THR A 106 -13.71 3.22 -14.36
CA THR A 106 -14.01 2.29 -15.46
C THR A 106 -15.20 2.79 -16.29
N LEU A 107 -15.09 2.66 -17.61
CA LEU A 107 -16.14 3.02 -18.57
C LEU A 107 -16.92 1.78 -19.03
N THR A 108 -16.26 0.62 -19.02
CA THR A 108 -16.77 -0.67 -19.50
C THR A 108 -17.25 -1.58 -18.38
N GLY A 109 -16.84 -1.32 -17.14
CA GLY A 109 -17.05 -2.23 -16.02
C GLY A 109 -16.08 -3.41 -15.97
N ASN A 110 -15.08 -3.46 -16.86
CA ASN A 110 -14.03 -4.49 -16.87
C ASN A 110 -12.77 -3.99 -16.16
N VAL A 111 -12.54 -4.48 -14.94
CA VAL A 111 -11.43 -4.06 -14.09
C VAL A 111 -10.44 -5.20 -13.89
N GLY A 112 -9.18 -4.96 -14.22
CA GLY A 112 -8.07 -5.81 -13.86
C GLY A 112 -7.54 -5.50 -12.46
N VAL A 113 -7.07 -6.51 -11.76
CA VAL A 113 -6.38 -6.36 -10.47
C VAL A 113 -5.12 -7.21 -10.50
N ILE A 114 -3.96 -6.58 -10.29
CA ILE A 114 -2.70 -7.31 -10.11
C ILE A 114 -2.23 -7.21 -8.67
N GLY A 115 -1.68 -8.29 -8.14
CA GLY A 115 -1.20 -8.33 -6.76
C GLY A 115 -0.30 -9.51 -6.45
N THR A 116 0.08 -9.64 -5.17
CA THR A 116 0.74 -10.85 -4.68
C THR A 116 -0.22 -12.04 -4.72
N GLU A 117 0.32 -13.25 -4.67
CA GLU A 117 -0.49 -14.48 -4.60
C GLU A 117 -1.48 -14.44 -3.44
N GLY A 118 -1.04 -14.03 -2.23
CA GLY A 118 -1.91 -13.90 -1.07
C GLY A 118 -3.01 -12.85 -1.26
N THR A 119 -2.71 -11.73 -1.91
CA THR A 119 -3.72 -10.69 -2.20
C THR A 119 -4.77 -11.22 -3.17
N ILE A 120 -4.34 -11.84 -4.27
CA ILE A 120 -5.25 -12.34 -5.32
C ILE A 120 -6.06 -13.53 -4.83
N ARG A 121 -5.44 -14.48 -4.14
CA ARG A 121 -6.10 -15.66 -3.55
C ARG A 121 -7.16 -15.29 -2.51
N SER A 122 -7.03 -14.16 -1.83
CA SER A 122 -8.01 -13.71 -0.83
C SER A 122 -9.38 -13.35 -1.42
N GLY A 123 -9.43 -12.99 -2.71
CA GLY A 123 -10.65 -12.43 -3.32
C GLY A 123 -11.05 -11.05 -2.78
N ALA A 124 -10.23 -10.39 -1.95
CA ALA A 124 -10.61 -9.15 -1.26
C ALA A 124 -10.95 -8.00 -2.21
N TYR A 125 -10.21 -7.83 -3.32
CA TYR A 125 -10.54 -6.82 -4.33
C TYR A 125 -11.83 -7.13 -5.07
N GLU A 126 -12.04 -8.39 -5.48
CA GLU A 126 -13.27 -8.81 -6.14
C GLU A 126 -14.49 -8.57 -5.24
N HIS A 127 -14.38 -8.92 -3.96
CA HIS A 127 -15.42 -8.66 -2.98
C HIS A 127 -15.70 -7.17 -2.82
N ALA A 128 -14.66 -6.35 -2.62
CA ALA A 128 -14.81 -4.90 -2.46
C ALA A 128 -15.42 -4.23 -3.70
N LEU A 129 -15.04 -4.64 -4.91
CA LEU A 129 -15.60 -4.13 -6.15
C LEU A 129 -17.07 -4.55 -6.33
N LYS A 130 -17.40 -5.83 -6.11
CA LYS A 130 -18.78 -6.34 -6.24
C LYS A 130 -19.74 -5.77 -5.20
N GLN A 131 -19.25 -5.39 -4.02
CA GLN A 131 -20.04 -4.64 -3.04
C GLN A 131 -20.46 -3.26 -3.54
N LEU A 132 -19.61 -2.60 -4.34
CA LEU A 132 -19.88 -1.26 -4.90
C LEU A 132 -20.72 -1.34 -6.17
N SER A 133 -20.44 -2.32 -7.03
CA SER A 133 -21.15 -2.55 -8.29
C SER A 133 -21.27 -4.05 -8.56
N PRO A 134 -22.43 -4.67 -8.27
CA PRO A 134 -22.60 -6.12 -8.43
C PRO A 134 -22.36 -6.66 -9.84
N SER A 135 -22.49 -5.80 -10.87
CA SER A 135 -22.29 -6.16 -12.28
C SER A 135 -20.84 -5.98 -12.77
N ILE A 136 -19.93 -5.49 -11.93
CA ILE A 136 -18.54 -5.25 -12.33
C ILE A 136 -17.83 -6.58 -12.62
N ASN A 137 -17.12 -6.63 -13.74
CA ASN A 137 -16.32 -7.78 -14.12
C ASN A 137 -14.88 -7.59 -13.64
N VAL A 138 -14.41 -8.48 -12.78
CA VAL A 138 -13.10 -8.37 -12.13
C VAL A 138 -12.19 -9.50 -12.61
N ILE A 139 -11.05 -9.13 -13.19
CA ILE A 139 -10.02 -10.07 -13.63
C ILE A 139 -8.83 -9.93 -12.70
N SER A 140 -8.63 -10.93 -11.84
CA SER A 140 -7.56 -10.92 -10.83
C SER A 140 -6.37 -11.77 -11.28
N LEU A 141 -5.17 -11.22 -11.21
CA LEU A 141 -3.94 -11.88 -11.67
C LEU A 141 -2.80 -11.71 -10.65
N ALA A 142 -2.20 -12.81 -10.23
CA ALA A 142 -1.03 -12.78 -9.36
C ALA A 142 0.25 -12.51 -10.18
N CYS A 143 1.06 -11.56 -9.72
CA CYS A 143 2.33 -11.18 -10.33
C CYS A 143 3.51 -11.36 -9.34
N PRO A 144 3.87 -12.60 -8.97
CA PRO A 144 4.86 -12.88 -7.92
C PRO A 144 6.26 -12.36 -8.25
N ARG A 145 6.61 -12.25 -9.55
CA ARG A 145 7.93 -11.78 -10.00
C ARG A 145 8.13 -10.27 -9.89
N PHE A 146 7.08 -9.48 -9.72
CA PHE A 146 7.19 -8.02 -9.74
C PHE A 146 7.87 -7.45 -8.48
N VAL A 147 7.60 -8.02 -7.30
CA VAL A 147 8.21 -7.55 -6.05
C VAL A 147 9.74 -7.72 -6.07
N PRO A 148 10.30 -8.90 -6.42
CA PRO A 148 11.75 -9.05 -6.54
C PRO A 148 12.41 -8.07 -7.51
N LEU A 149 11.80 -7.80 -8.66
CA LEU A 149 12.34 -6.84 -9.64
C LEU A 149 12.46 -5.43 -9.05
N VAL A 150 11.45 -5.00 -8.28
CA VAL A 150 11.44 -3.68 -7.64
C VAL A 150 12.47 -3.61 -6.52
N GLU A 151 12.58 -4.64 -5.67
CA GLU A 151 13.55 -4.65 -4.57
C GLU A 151 15.00 -4.70 -5.06
N GLN A 152 15.26 -5.25 -6.25
CA GLN A 152 16.58 -5.22 -6.91
C GLN A 152 16.91 -3.87 -7.56
N GLY A 153 15.99 -2.89 -7.53
CA GLY A 153 16.17 -1.58 -8.17
C GLY A 153 16.11 -1.62 -9.70
N ASN A 154 15.67 -2.74 -10.29
CA ASN A 154 15.75 -3.00 -11.71
C ASN A 154 14.50 -2.52 -12.46
N PHE A 155 14.11 -1.25 -12.34
CA PHE A 155 12.77 -0.80 -12.79
C PHE A 155 12.58 -0.70 -14.31
N ARG A 156 13.67 -0.46 -15.06
CA ARG A 156 13.63 -0.06 -16.48
C ARG A 156 14.52 -0.93 -17.40
N SER A 157 14.93 -2.10 -16.94
CA SER A 157 15.69 -3.02 -17.80
C SER A 157 14.80 -3.73 -18.80
N GLN A 158 15.45 -4.28 -19.83
CA GLN A 158 14.84 -5.23 -20.75
C GLN A 158 14.24 -6.43 -20.01
N GLU A 159 14.92 -6.96 -19.00
CA GLU A 159 14.39 -8.06 -18.18
C GLU A 159 13.04 -7.68 -17.55
N THR A 160 12.94 -6.51 -16.94
CA THR A 160 11.68 -6.04 -16.32
C THR A 160 10.57 -5.87 -17.36
N GLN A 161 10.88 -5.35 -18.55
CA GLN A 161 9.91 -5.26 -19.65
C GLN A 161 9.38 -6.64 -20.04
N GLU A 162 10.25 -7.63 -20.26
CA GLU A 162 9.88 -8.99 -20.67
C GLU A 162 9.05 -9.71 -19.59
N VAL A 163 9.42 -9.54 -18.31
CA VAL A 163 8.68 -10.11 -17.19
C VAL A 163 7.30 -9.49 -17.07
N VAL A 164 7.18 -8.16 -17.18
CA VAL A 164 5.87 -7.49 -17.11
C VAL A 164 5.00 -7.88 -18.29
N GLU A 165 5.56 -7.92 -19.50
CA GLU A 165 4.82 -8.32 -20.70
C GLU A 165 4.28 -9.74 -20.61
N THR A 166 5.14 -10.70 -20.27
CA THR A 166 4.75 -12.11 -20.12
C THR A 166 3.71 -12.27 -19.01
N SER A 167 3.90 -11.58 -17.87
CA SER A 167 3.00 -11.70 -16.73
C SER A 167 1.62 -11.14 -17.04
N LEU A 168 1.54 -9.98 -17.70
CA LEU A 168 0.27 -9.29 -17.97
C LEU A 168 -0.44 -9.76 -19.24
N HIS A 169 0.20 -10.60 -20.06
CA HIS A 169 -0.39 -11.14 -21.29
C HIS A 169 -1.82 -11.69 -21.11
N PRO A 170 -2.14 -12.46 -20.04
CA PRO A 170 -3.50 -12.96 -19.83
C PRO A 170 -4.55 -11.84 -19.71
N LEU A 171 -4.20 -10.68 -19.16
CA LEU A 171 -5.15 -9.56 -18.99
C LEU A 171 -5.55 -8.91 -20.32
N LYS A 172 -4.69 -8.99 -21.34
CA LYS A 172 -4.96 -8.39 -22.66
C LYS A 172 -6.17 -9.03 -23.35
N ALA A 173 -6.41 -10.32 -23.11
CA ALA A 173 -7.55 -11.04 -23.68
C ALA A 173 -8.91 -10.62 -23.09
N HIS A 174 -8.91 -9.89 -21.97
CA HIS A 174 -10.13 -9.54 -21.24
C HIS A 174 -10.64 -8.12 -21.50
N HIS A 175 -9.96 -7.35 -22.36
CA HIS A 175 -10.38 -5.99 -22.73
C HIS A 175 -10.71 -5.09 -21.52
N ILE A 176 -9.87 -5.17 -20.48
CA ILE A 176 -9.99 -4.28 -19.32
C ILE A 176 -9.67 -2.83 -19.72
N ASP A 177 -10.34 -1.86 -19.11
CA ASP A 177 -10.04 -0.44 -19.29
C ASP A 177 -9.40 0.20 -18.05
N THR A 178 -9.35 -0.55 -16.95
CA THR A 178 -8.85 -0.08 -15.66
C THR A 178 -8.06 -1.20 -15.01
N LEU A 179 -6.89 -0.89 -14.47
CA LEU A 179 -5.99 -1.86 -13.81
C LEU A 179 -5.55 -1.34 -12.44
N ILE A 180 -5.93 -2.06 -11.39
CA ILE A 180 -5.50 -1.76 -10.02
C ILE A 180 -4.10 -2.31 -9.77
N LEU A 181 -3.20 -1.43 -9.33
CA LEU A 181 -1.87 -1.77 -8.81
C LEU A 181 -2.00 -2.22 -7.34
N GLY A 182 -2.48 -3.45 -7.13
CA GLY A 182 -2.78 -4.07 -5.84
C GLY A 182 -1.56 -4.59 -5.07
N CYS A 183 -0.42 -3.91 -5.18
CA CYS A 183 0.77 -4.14 -4.38
C CYS A 183 1.52 -2.83 -4.18
N THR A 184 2.14 -2.68 -3.01
CA THR A 184 2.90 -1.47 -2.63
C THR A 184 4.10 -1.19 -3.52
N HIS A 185 4.63 -2.22 -4.22
CA HIS A 185 5.80 -2.12 -5.10
C HIS A 185 5.45 -1.70 -6.53
N TYR A 186 4.23 -1.94 -6.97
CA TYR A 186 3.87 -1.80 -8.39
C TYR A 186 3.85 -0.36 -8.92
N PRO A 187 3.70 0.70 -8.10
CA PRO A 187 3.91 2.07 -8.58
C PRO A 187 5.29 2.31 -9.23
N PHE A 188 6.34 1.60 -8.80
CA PHE A 188 7.67 1.69 -9.42
C PHE A 188 7.73 1.11 -10.84
N LEU A 189 6.78 0.25 -11.19
CA LEU A 189 6.67 -0.37 -12.51
C LEU A 189 5.59 0.29 -13.36
N SER A 190 4.99 1.41 -12.91
CA SER A 190 3.84 2.04 -13.58
C SER A 190 4.12 2.40 -15.04
N ASP A 191 5.27 3.00 -15.34
CA ASP A 191 5.69 3.32 -16.72
C ASP A 191 5.72 2.06 -17.62
N THR A 192 6.36 1.00 -17.12
CA THR A 192 6.49 -0.29 -17.83
C THR A 192 5.14 -0.97 -18.01
N ILE A 193 4.31 -1.01 -16.96
CA ILE A 193 2.97 -1.59 -16.98
C ILE A 193 2.08 -0.81 -17.96
N ALA A 194 2.11 0.52 -17.94
CA ALA A 194 1.35 1.35 -18.86
C ALA A 194 1.78 1.14 -20.31
N SER A 195 3.08 1.00 -20.57
CA SER A 195 3.61 0.67 -21.89
C SER A 195 3.10 -0.69 -22.39
N VAL A 196 3.11 -1.71 -21.54
CA VAL A 196 2.65 -3.07 -21.88
C VAL A 196 1.14 -3.15 -22.09
N MET A 197 0.36 -2.51 -21.22
CA MET A 197 -1.11 -2.57 -21.24
C MET A 197 -1.73 -1.63 -22.28
N GLY A 198 -1.00 -0.59 -22.69
CA GLY A 198 -1.49 0.44 -23.60
C GLY A 198 -2.21 1.58 -22.89
N ARG A 199 -2.33 2.71 -23.60
CA ARG A 199 -2.89 3.97 -23.06
C ARG A 199 -4.38 3.92 -22.74
N GLU A 200 -5.09 2.94 -23.27
CA GLU A 200 -6.52 2.73 -23.04
C GLU A 200 -6.81 2.15 -21.65
N VAL A 201 -5.80 1.57 -20.99
CA VAL A 201 -5.93 1.01 -19.64
C VAL A 201 -5.48 2.03 -18.61
N MET A 202 -6.41 2.51 -17.80
CA MET A 202 -6.12 3.43 -16.71
C MET A 202 -5.53 2.69 -15.50
N LEU A 203 -4.34 3.09 -15.06
CA LEU A 203 -3.71 2.51 -13.87
C LEU A 203 -4.20 3.21 -12.59
N ILE A 204 -4.56 2.41 -11.57
CA ILE A 204 -4.97 2.90 -10.26
C ILE A 204 -3.88 2.57 -9.24
N SER A 205 -3.29 3.61 -8.65
CA SER A 205 -2.33 3.48 -7.55
C SER A 205 -3.04 3.38 -6.21
N SER A 206 -2.92 2.23 -5.55
CA SER A 206 -3.49 2.04 -4.21
C SER A 206 -2.96 3.09 -3.20
N ALA A 207 -1.74 3.59 -3.39
CA ALA A 207 -1.13 4.60 -2.51
C ALA A 207 -1.80 5.98 -2.64
N ASP A 208 -2.03 6.47 -3.86
CA ASP A 208 -2.64 7.79 -4.10
C ASP A 208 -4.06 7.83 -3.54
N GLU A 209 -4.85 6.79 -3.86
CA GLU A 209 -6.25 6.70 -3.45
C GLU A 209 -6.38 6.53 -1.92
N THR A 210 -5.45 5.81 -1.29
CA THR A 210 -5.44 5.66 0.17
C THR A 210 -5.13 6.98 0.87
N ALA A 211 -4.19 7.78 0.37
CA ALA A 211 -3.91 9.09 0.95
C ALA A 211 -5.12 10.04 0.83
N ARG A 212 -5.84 10.01 -0.30
CA ARG A 212 -7.12 10.74 -0.46
C ARG A 212 -8.16 10.30 0.54
N GLU A 213 -8.35 8.99 0.70
CA GLU A 213 -9.31 8.43 1.67
C GLU A 213 -8.99 8.87 3.11
N ILE A 214 -7.71 8.83 3.48
CA ILE A 214 -7.25 9.29 4.80
C ILE A 214 -7.61 10.76 5.00
N SER A 215 -7.37 11.60 3.99
CA SER A 215 -7.74 13.02 4.03
C SER A 215 -9.23 13.22 4.30
N THR A 216 -10.09 12.53 3.54
CA THR A 216 -11.55 12.57 3.71
C THR A 216 -11.97 12.15 5.12
N ILE A 217 -11.50 10.99 5.60
CA ILE A 217 -11.88 10.49 6.93
C ILE A 217 -11.41 11.43 8.05
N LEU A 218 -10.20 11.98 7.94
CA LEU A 218 -9.69 12.92 8.95
C LEU A 218 -10.44 14.25 8.91
N HIS A 219 -10.82 14.72 7.72
CA HIS A 219 -11.64 15.93 7.56
C HIS A 219 -13.00 15.75 8.24
N ASP A 220 -13.73 14.69 7.89
CA ASP A 220 -15.09 14.44 8.38
C ASP A 220 -15.15 14.22 9.89
N ARG A 221 -14.06 13.70 10.48
CA ARG A 221 -13.92 13.53 11.92
C ARG A 221 -13.39 14.79 12.64
N ASN A 222 -13.15 15.88 11.93
CA ASN A 222 -12.50 17.09 12.46
C ASN A 222 -11.14 16.79 13.14
N ARG A 223 -10.35 15.86 12.57
CA ARG A 223 -9.04 15.43 13.10
C ARG A 223 -7.85 15.79 12.21
N LEU A 224 -8.06 16.54 11.14
CA LEU A 224 -6.97 17.08 10.32
C LEU A 224 -6.09 18.02 11.17
N THR A 225 -4.78 17.88 11.04
CA THR A 225 -3.87 18.88 11.59
C THR A 225 -3.80 20.08 10.67
N ARG A 226 -4.36 21.20 11.13
CA ARG A 226 -4.44 22.44 10.35
C ARG A 226 -3.29 23.39 10.60
N GLU A 227 -2.66 23.41 11.77
CA GLU A 227 -1.63 24.37 12.18
C GLU A 227 -0.57 23.70 13.06
N GLY A 228 0.64 24.26 13.11
CA GLY A 228 1.77 23.76 13.89
C GLY A 228 3.09 23.77 13.13
N GLU A 229 4.16 23.38 13.82
CA GLU A 229 5.47 23.10 13.21
C GLU A 229 5.38 21.91 12.24
N LEU A 230 6.36 21.81 11.35
CA LEU A 230 6.49 20.64 10.47
C LEU A 230 6.61 19.36 11.33
N PRO A 231 5.90 18.29 10.96
CA PRO A 231 5.92 17.07 11.74
C PRO A 231 7.30 16.42 11.70
N VAL A 232 7.70 15.83 12.83
CA VAL A 232 8.82 14.89 12.89
C VAL A 232 8.27 13.48 12.72
N HIS A 233 8.54 12.84 11.59
CA HIS A 233 8.08 11.48 11.33
C HIS A 233 8.98 10.45 12.03
N GLN A 234 8.44 9.28 12.38
CA GLN A 234 9.19 8.20 13.05
C GLN A 234 9.06 6.90 12.27
N PHE A 235 10.19 6.27 11.99
CA PHE A 235 10.27 5.10 11.13
C PHE A 235 10.93 3.95 11.87
N PHE A 236 10.27 2.80 11.83
CA PHE A 236 10.65 1.58 12.51
C PHE A 236 10.76 0.43 11.51
N CYS A 237 11.70 -0.48 11.75
CA CYS A 237 11.78 -1.74 11.01
C CYS A 237 12.20 -2.90 11.91
N SER A 238 11.76 -4.12 11.59
CA SER A 238 12.14 -5.33 12.35
C SER A 238 13.45 -5.97 11.88
N GLY A 239 13.89 -5.72 10.65
CA GLY A 239 15.12 -6.26 10.06
C GLY A 239 16.30 -5.29 10.07
N ASP A 240 17.15 -5.33 9.03
CA ASP A 240 18.34 -4.48 8.92
C ASP A 240 17.96 -2.99 8.75
N SER A 241 18.30 -2.20 9.77
CA SER A 241 18.00 -0.77 9.82
C SER A 241 18.83 0.09 8.88
N ARG A 242 20.05 -0.32 8.53
CA ARG A 242 20.89 0.39 7.56
C ARG A 242 20.32 0.23 6.16
N MET A 243 19.95 -0.99 5.79
CA MET A 243 19.31 -1.28 4.51
C MET A 243 17.97 -0.55 4.39
N PHE A 244 17.13 -0.63 5.44
CA PHE A 244 15.84 0.06 5.46
C PHE A 244 16.00 1.57 5.28
N ARG A 245 16.92 2.20 6.02
CA ARG A 245 17.19 3.63 5.92
C ARG A 245 17.65 4.03 4.52
N MET A 246 18.57 3.27 3.92
CA MET A 246 19.07 3.54 2.57
C MET A 246 17.93 3.53 1.53
N ILE A 247 17.10 2.47 1.54
CA ILE A 247 15.95 2.36 0.63
C ILE A 247 14.95 3.48 0.88
N ALA A 248 14.65 3.78 2.14
CA ALA A 248 13.69 4.82 2.50
C ALA A 248 14.14 6.21 2.03
N GLN A 249 15.42 6.53 2.18
CA GLN A 249 16.00 7.78 1.66
C GLN A 249 15.86 7.88 0.14
N GLN A 250 16.15 6.78 -0.57
CA GLN A 250 16.04 6.74 -2.03
C GLN A 250 14.58 6.88 -2.51
N TRP A 251 13.63 6.21 -1.86
CA TRP A 251 12.25 6.12 -2.35
C TRP A 251 11.39 7.34 -1.98
N LEU A 252 11.59 7.89 -0.79
CA LEU A 252 10.89 9.10 -0.36
C LEU A 252 11.47 10.36 -1.02
N GLY A 253 12.76 10.37 -1.38
CA GLY A 253 13.41 11.46 -2.10
C GLY A 253 13.24 12.81 -1.39
N GLU A 254 12.80 13.84 -2.12
CA GLU A 254 12.62 15.21 -1.59
C GLU A 254 11.74 15.29 -0.34
N GLN A 255 10.83 14.34 -0.11
CA GLN A 255 9.93 14.36 1.05
C GLN A 255 10.68 14.30 2.40
N ILE A 256 11.82 13.60 2.46
CA ILE A 256 12.64 13.53 3.68
C ILE A 256 13.58 14.73 3.85
N GLU A 257 13.75 15.57 2.81
CA GLU A 257 14.46 16.84 2.92
C GLU A 257 13.54 17.93 3.48
N LEU A 258 12.25 17.85 3.17
CA LEU A 258 11.23 18.79 3.62
C LEU A 258 10.82 18.58 5.08
N THR A 259 11.00 17.37 5.63
CA THR A 259 10.56 17.03 6.99
C THR A 259 11.56 16.11 7.70
N PRO A 260 11.84 16.36 9.00
CA PRO A 260 12.77 15.52 9.76
C PRO A 260 12.19 14.12 10.02
N VAL A 261 13.04 13.09 9.86
CA VAL A 261 12.72 11.68 10.14
C VAL A 261 13.64 11.13 11.23
N VAL A 262 13.04 10.53 12.26
CA VAL A 262 13.75 9.78 13.30
C VAL A 262 13.66 8.28 13.01
N TRP A 263 14.82 7.63 12.91
CA TRP A 263 14.95 6.19 12.67
C TRP A 263 15.09 5.47 14.00
N GLN A 264 14.22 4.51 14.29
CA GLN A 264 14.24 3.74 15.53
C GLN A 264 14.23 2.25 15.22
N VAL A 265 15.11 1.48 15.88
CA VAL A 265 15.13 0.01 15.77
C VAL A 265 14.54 -0.55 17.05
N PRO A 266 13.28 -1.04 17.02
CA PRO A 266 12.68 -1.61 18.20
C PRO A 266 13.22 -3.02 18.44
N LYS A 267 13.56 -3.34 19.69
CA LYS A 267 13.76 -4.73 20.12
C LYS A 267 12.38 -5.36 20.31
N ILE A 268 11.78 -5.86 19.24
CA ILE A 268 10.56 -6.67 19.33
C ILE A 268 11.02 -8.10 19.55
N GLY A 269 11.00 -8.52 20.82
CA GLY A 269 11.29 -9.88 21.25
C GLY A 269 10.11 -10.81 21.07
#